data_AF-A0A5R2MXP6-F1
#
_entry.id   AF-A0A5R2MXP6-F1
#
_cell.length_a   1.000
_cell.length_b   1.000
_cell.length_c   1.000
_cell.angle_alpha   90.00
_cell.angle_beta   90.00
_cell.angle_gamma   90.00
#
_symmetry.space_group_name_H-M   'P 1'
#
loop_
_entity.id
_entity.type
_entity.pdbx_description
1 polymer ?
#
loop_
_entity_poly.entity_id
_entity_poly.type
_entity_poly.pdbx_seq_one_letter_code
_entity_poly.pdbx_strand_id
1 'polypeptide(L)'
;TDRNDPEDGKVNVHAAWDSEEEARAIGETIEAYQRQKHNLNDMAILVRASFQMRAFEDRFITLGLNYRVIGGPRFYERMEIRDALAFFRVVANGTDDLAFERIVNVPKRGLGEATI
;
A
#
# COMPACT_ATOMS: atom_id res chain seq x y z
N THR A 1 12.15 -27.08 -7.57
CA THR A 1 12.31 -25.86 -8.39
C THR A 1 13.32 -26.03 -9.51
N ASP A 2 14.00 -27.18 -9.66
CA ASP A 2 14.95 -27.44 -10.75
C ASP A 2 14.33 -28.15 -11.96
N ARG A 3 13.30 -27.56 -12.57
CA ARG A 3 12.89 -27.94 -13.94
C ARG A 3 13.48 -26.91 -14.88
N ASN A 4 14.48 -27.31 -15.65
CA ASN A 4 15.07 -26.48 -16.70
C ASN A 4 14.44 -26.92 -18.02
N ASP A 5 13.25 -26.39 -18.32
CA ASP A 5 12.62 -26.60 -19.62
C ASP A 5 13.15 -25.52 -20.59
N PRO A 6 13.85 -25.88 -21.69
CA PRO A 6 14.36 -24.90 -22.63
C PRO A 6 13.29 -24.06 -23.33
N GLU A 7 12.00 -24.45 -23.24
CA GLU A 7 10.86 -23.67 -23.74
C GLU A 7 10.34 -22.62 -22.74
N ASP A 8 10.80 -22.61 -21.48
CA ASP A 8 10.37 -21.62 -20.49
C ASP A 8 10.88 -20.21 -20.84
N GLY A 9 10.01 -19.22 -20.61
CA GLY A 9 10.34 -17.82 -20.82
C GLY A 9 11.52 -17.37 -19.95
N LYS A 10 12.45 -16.61 -20.54
CA LYS A 10 13.59 -16.05 -19.80
C LYS A 10 13.12 -15.04 -18.75
N VAL A 11 13.83 -15.00 -17.63
CA VAL A 11 13.65 -13.97 -16.61
C VAL A 11 14.03 -12.61 -17.19
N ASN A 12 13.11 -11.66 -17.12
CA ASN A 12 13.35 -10.29 -17.55
C ASN A 12 13.87 -9.45 -16.38
N VAL A 13 14.91 -8.67 -16.64
CA VAL A 13 15.45 -7.71 -15.69
C VAL A 13 15.21 -6.32 -16.25
N HIS A 14 14.50 -5.49 -15.50
CA HIS A 14 14.23 -4.10 -15.84
C HIS A 14 14.92 -3.19 -14.83
N ALA A 15 15.63 -2.17 -15.31
CA ALA A 15 16.23 -1.14 -14.48
C ALA A 15 15.42 0.14 -14.63
N ALA A 16 15.00 0.71 -13.50
CA ALA A 16 14.29 1.97 -13.42
C ALA A 16 15.13 2.99 -12.64
N TRP A 17 15.00 4.27 -12.96
CA TRP A 17 15.73 5.36 -12.31
C TRP A 17 15.12 5.73 -10.96
N ASP A 18 13.81 5.58 -10.83
CA ASP A 18 13.06 5.85 -9.60
C ASP A 18 11.88 4.87 -9.41
N SER A 19 11.25 4.97 -8.25
CA SER A 19 10.12 4.10 -7.88
C SER A 19 8.84 4.37 -8.69
N GLU A 20 8.65 5.59 -9.21
CA GLU A 20 7.46 5.92 -10.01
C GLU A 20 7.57 5.31 -11.42
N GLU A 21 8.76 5.35 -12.02
CA GLU A 21 9.07 4.68 -13.28
C GLU A 21 8.94 3.17 -13.14
N GLU A 22 9.49 2.58 -12.07
CA GLU A 22 9.34 1.15 -11.79
C GLU A 22 7.85 0.76 -11.69
N ALA A 23 7.07 1.51 -10.92
CA ALA A 23 5.63 1.27 -10.79
C ALA A 23 4.89 1.41 -12.12
N ARG A 24 5.28 2.38 -12.97
CA ARG A 24 4.69 2.58 -14.30
C ARG A 24 4.98 1.38 -15.21
N ALA A 25 6.24 0.95 -15.30
CA ALA A 25 6.67 -0.17 -16.13
C ALA A 25 6.00 -1.48 -15.72
N ILE A 26 5.90 -1.74 -14.42
CA ILE A 26 5.19 -2.92 -13.89
C ILE A 26 3.69 -2.82 -14.16
N GLY A 27 3.07 -1.64 -14.00
CA GLY A 27 1.66 -1.42 -14.33
C GLY A 27 1.35 -1.71 -15.80
N GLU A 28 2.18 -1.22 -16.72
CA GLU A 28 2.05 -1.50 -18.17
C GLU A 28 2.20 -2.99 -18.48
N THR A 29 3.12 -3.66 -17.81
CA THR A 29 3.33 -5.12 -17.95
C THR A 29 2.10 -5.90 -17.49
N ILE A 30 1.51 -5.53 -16.34
CA ILE A 30 0.28 -6.15 -15.82
C ILE A 30 -0.89 -5.93 -16.78
N GLU A 31 -1.06 -4.71 -17.32
CA GLU A 31 -2.09 -4.44 -18.33
C GLU A 31 -1.90 -5.27 -19.61
N ALA A 32 -0.65 -5.43 -20.07
CA ALA A 32 -0.34 -6.27 -21.23
C ALA A 32 -0.74 -7.74 -21.00
N TYR A 33 -0.49 -8.29 -19.82
CA TYR A 33 -0.92 -9.65 -19.46
C TYR A 33 -2.43 -9.76 -19.27
N GLN A 34 -3.09 -8.74 -18.72
CA GLN A 34 -4.55 -8.68 -18.64
C GLN A 34 -5.21 -8.73 -20.03
N ARG A 35 -4.65 -8.01 -21.02
CA ARG A 35 -5.13 -8.09 -22.42
C ARG A 35 -4.98 -9.50 -23.01
N GLN A 36 -4.00 -10.27 -22.53
CA GLN A 36 -3.80 -11.68 -22.87
C GLN A 36 -4.67 -12.64 -22.01
N LYS A 37 -5.62 -12.11 -21.21
CA LYS A 37 -6.53 -12.85 -20.33
C LYS A 37 -5.87 -13.61 -19.17
N HIS A 38 -4.69 -13.17 -18.71
CA HIS A 38 -4.14 -13.67 -17.45
C HIS A 38 -4.90 -13.10 -16.24
N ASN A 39 -5.12 -13.92 -15.22
CA ASN A 39 -5.76 -13.46 -13.99
C ASN A 39 -4.77 -12.67 -13.12
N LEU A 40 -5.26 -11.62 -12.46
CA LEU A 40 -4.45 -10.86 -11.49
C LEU A 40 -4.01 -11.71 -10.29
N ASN A 41 -4.81 -12.73 -9.92
CA ASN A 41 -4.50 -13.62 -8.80
C ASN A 41 -3.28 -14.52 -9.08
N ASP A 42 -2.87 -14.64 -10.34
CA ASP A 42 -1.68 -15.42 -10.74
C ASP A 42 -0.41 -14.55 -10.75
N MET A 43 -0.52 -13.29 -10.34
CA MET A 43 0.59 -12.33 -10.29
C MET A 43 0.85 -11.88 -8.86
N ALA A 44 2.12 -11.76 -8.49
CA ALA A 44 2.53 -11.25 -7.19
C ALA A 44 3.75 -10.33 -7.33
N ILE A 45 3.75 -9.24 -6.56
CA ILE A 45 4.90 -8.33 -6.44
C ILE A 45 5.51 -8.55 -5.06
N LEU A 46 6.78 -8.91 -5.05
CA LEU A 46 7.55 -9.17 -3.83
C LEU A 46 8.50 -8.00 -3.62
N VAL A 47 8.35 -7.29 -2.51
CA VAL A 47 9.21 -6.17 -2.13
C VAL A 47 10.03 -6.49 -0.90
N ARG A 48 11.19 -5.83 -0.75
CA ARG A 48 12.06 -6.04 0.40
C ARG A 48 11.53 -5.35 1.66
N ALA A 49 10.95 -4.16 1.49
CA ALA A 49 10.45 -3.34 2.58
C ALA A 49 9.10 -2.70 2.25
N SER A 50 8.27 -2.51 3.26
CA SER A 50 6.89 -2.04 3.09
C SER A 50 6.76 -0.66 2.44
N PHE A 51 7.75 0.22 2.62
CA PHE A 51 7.68 1.56 2.05
C PHE A 51 7.74 1.56 0.51
N GLN A 52 8.31 0.51 -0.10
CA GLN A 52 8.38 0.36 -1.56
C GLN A 52 7.00 0.10 -2.17
N MET A 53 6.03 -0.37 -1.37
CA MET A 53 4.68 -0.65 -1.86
C MET A 53 3.95 0.62 -2.31
N ARG A 54 4.26 1.77 -1.72
CA ARG A 54 3.52 3.02 -1.93
C ARG A 54 3.42 3.43 -3.40
N ALA A 55 4.54 3.41 -4.12
CA ALA A 55 4.56 3.80 -5.53
C ALA A 55 3.69 2.87 -6.40
N PHE A 56 3.68 1.57 -6.09
CA PHE A 56 2.81 0.60 -6.75
C PHE A 56 1.33 0.83 -6.40
N GLU A 57 1.01 1.03 -5.11
CA GLU A 57 -0.36 1.31 -4.66
C GLU A 57 -0.94 2.56 -5.33
N ASP A 58 -0.20 3.66 -5.35
CA ASP A 58 -0.62 4.94 -5.97
C ASP A 58 -0.86 4.76 -7.49
N ARG A 59 0.02 4.00 -8.16
CA ARG A 59 -0.14 3.67 -9.59
C ARG A 59 -1.36 2.79 -9.83
N PHE A 60 -1.59 1.76 -9.01
CA PHE A 60 -2.73 0.86 -9.17
C PHE A 60 -4.06 1.55 -8.91
N ILE A 61 -4.11 2.46 -7.93
CA ILE A 61 -5.29 3.31 -7.69
C ILE A 61 -5.58 4.16 -8.93
N THR A 62 -4.54 4.79 -9.49
CA THR A 62 -4.68 5.64 -10.69
C THR A 62 -5.15 4.85 -11.91
N LEU A 63 -4.70 3.60 -12.06
CA LEU A 63 -5.11 2.70 -13.14
C LEU A 63 -6.45 1.98 -12.87
N GLY A 64 -7.01 2.07 -11.65
CA GLY A 64 -8.18 1.29 -11.25
C GLY A 64 -7.92 -0.22 -11.18
N LEU A 65 -6.66 -0.63 -11.00
CA LEU A 65 -6.29 -2.04 -10.88
C LEU A 65 -6.62 -2.57 -9.49
N ASN A 66 -7.32 -3.70 -9.43
CA ASN A 66 -7.57 -4.40 -8.17
C ASN A 66 -6.26 -5.02 -7.65
N TYR A 67 -5.88 -4.70 -6.42
CA TYR A 67 -4.72 -5.28 -5.76
C TYR A 67 -5.03 -5.65 -4.32
N ARG A 68 -4.23 -6.54 -3.76
CA ARG A 68 -4.26 -6.90 -2.35
C ARG A 68 -2.84 -6.86 -1.79
N VAL A 69 -2.66 -6.11 -0.71
CA VAL A 69 -1.41 -6.11 0.04
C VAL A 69 -1.38 -7.32 0.98
N ILE A 70 -0.30 -8.09 0.93
CA ILE A 70 -0.06 -9.25 1.79
C ILE A 70 1.16 -8.96 2.66
N GLY A 71 0.94 -8.84 3.97
CA GLY A 71 1.99 -8.56 4.96
C GLY A 71 1.79 -7.22 5.67
N GLY A 72 1.37 -7.28 6.94
CA GLY A 72 1.17 -6.11 7.81
C GLY A 72 -0.04 -5.24 7.45
N PRO A 73 -0.45 -4.31 8.34
CA PRO A 73 -1.50 -3.33 8.05
C PRO A 73 -1.06 -2.38 6.93
N ARG A 74 -2.01 -1.94 6.08
CA ARG A 74 -1.75 -0.93 5.02
C ARG A 74 -1.10 0.31 5.62
N PHE A 75 -0.39 1.11 4.82
CA PHE A 75 0.24 2.34 5.31
C PHE A 75 -0.71 3.22 6.14
N TYR A 76 -1.92 3.48 5.64
CA TYR A 76 -2.95 4.26 6.33
C TYR A 76 -3.67 3.54 7.49
N GLU A 77 -3.44 2.23 7.65
CA GLU A 77 -4.00 1.45 8.75
C GLU A 77 -3.06 1.37 9.96
N ARG A 78 -1.79 1.77 9.80
CA ARG A 78 -0.81 1.82 10.88
C ARG A 78 -1.23 2.80 11.97
N MET A 79 -1.02 2.42 13.23
CA MET A 79 -1.49 3.20 14.38
C MET A 79 -0.94 4.62 14.35
N GLU A 80 0.37 4.77 14.10
CA GLU A 80 1.04 6.07 14.04
C GLU A 80 0.49 6.99 12.93
N ILE A 81 0.15 6.42 11.77
CA ILE A 81 -0.40 7.18 10.64
C ILE A 81 -1.84 7.61 10.94
N ARG A 82 -2.65 6.70 11.52
CA ARG A 82 -4.04 7.01 11.91
C ARG A 82 -4.10 8.05 13.02
N ASP A 83 -3.18 8.01 13.97
CA ASP A 83 -3.12 8.97 15.07
C ASP A 83 -2.71 10.35 14.55
N ALA A 84 -1.69 10.43 13.70
CA ALA A 84 -1.31 11.69 13.04
C ALA A 84 -2.46 12.29 12.21
N LEU A 85 -3.16 11.47 11.44
CA LEU A 85 -4.34 11.91 10.67
C LEU A 85 -5.46 12.42 11.57
N ALA A 86 -5.71 11.78 12.70
CA ALA A 86 -6.73 12.22 13.66
C ALA A 86 -6.37 13.58 14.28
N PHE A 87 -5.11 13.86 14.60
CA PHE A 87 -4.67 15.21 14.98
C PHE A 87 -4.99 16.25 13.91
N PHE A 88 -4.65 15.98 12.64
CA PHE A 88 -4.95 16.91 11.56
C PHE A 88 -6.46 17.12 11.37
N ARG A 89 -7.27 16.07 11.51
CA ARG A 89 -8.74 16.16 11.42
C ARG A 89 -9.35 17.05 12.51
N VAL A 90 -8.92 16.92 13.76
CA VAL A 90 -9.40 17.77 14.86
C VAL A 90 -9.01 19.24 14.65
N VAL A 91 -7.81 19.50 14.14
CA VAL A 91 -7.36 20.86 13.82
C VAL A 91 -8.15 21.46 12.65
N ALA A 92 -8.42 20.66 11.61
CA ALA A 92 -9.17 21.10 10.43
C ALA A 92 -10.68 21.23 10.70
N ASN A 93 -11.24 20.36 11.55
CA ASN A 93 -12.64 20.34 11.96
C ASN A 93 -12.76 20.06 13.46
N GLY A 94 -13.01 21.11 14.24
CA GLY A 94 -13.12 21.01 15.70
C GLY A 94 -14.35 20.25 16.22
N THR A 95 -15.28 19.82 15.35
CA THR A 95 -16.47 19.02 15.72
C THR A 95 -16.31 17.53 15.42
N ASP A 96 -15.11 17.08 15.05
CA ASP A 96 -14.82 15.68 14.75
C ASP A 96 -14.57 14.88 16.05
N ASP A 97 -15.64 14.59 16.78
CA ASP A 97 -15.59 13.90 18.09
C ASP A 97 -14.90 12.53 17.99
N LEU A 98 -15.13 11.79 16.89
CA LEU A 98 -14.49 10.49 16.64
C LEU A 98 -12.97 10.61 16.51
N ALA A 99 -12.48 11.65 15.81
CA ALA A 99 -11.05 11.89 15.74
C ALA A 99 -10.50 12.31 17.12
N PHE A 100 -11.23 13.15 17.85
CA PHE A 100 -10.84 13.61 19.19
C PHE A 100 -10.72 12.47 20.19
N GLU A 101 -11.76 11.64 20.37
CA GLU A 101 -11.76 10.49 21.28
C GLU A 101 -10.57 9.54 21.03
N ARG A 102 -10.21 9.34 19.76
CA ARG A 102 -9.06 8.51 19.39
C ARG A 102 -7.74 9.05 19.93
N ILE A 103 -7.50 10.35 19.83
CA ILE A 103 -6.20 10.97 20.14
C ILE A 103 -6.15 11.65 21.52
N VAL A 104 -7.27 11.77 22.22
CA VAL A 104 -7.38 12.53 23.49
C VAL A 104 -6.42 12.02 24.56
N ASN A 105 -6.09 10.72 24.56
CA ASN A 105 -5.14 10.11 25.49
C ASN A 105 -3.88 9.54 24.82
N VAL A 106 -3.57 9.99 23.60
CA VAL A 106 -2.36 9.61 22.85
C VAL A 106 -1.49 10.86 22.60
N PRO A 107 -0.25 10.94 23.12
CA PRO A 107 0.35 10.07 24.14
C PRO A 107 -0.40 10.14 25.47
N LYS A 108 -0.15 9.22 26.42
CA LYS A 108 -0.90 9.15 27.70
C LYS A 108 -0.88 10.50 28.43
N ARG A 109 -2.07 11.05 28.69
CA ARG A 109 -2.30 12.32 29.41
C ARG A 109 -2.90 12.12 30.81
N GLY A 110 -3.07 10.88 31.25
CA GLY A 110 -3.65 10.58 32.56
C GLY A 110 -5.19 10.63 32.60
N LEU A 111 -5.83 10.64 31.43
CA LEU A 111 -7.28 10.54 31.30
C LEU A 111 -7.70 9.06 31.44
N GLY A 112 -8.65 8.77 32.33
CA GLY A 112 -9.20 7.43 32.54
C GLY A 112 -10.46 7.18 31.70
N GLU A 113 -10.91 5.92 31.61
CA GLU A 113 -12.11 5.54 30.84
C GLU A 113 -13.41 6.15 31.38
N ALA A 114 -13.45 6.64 32.62
CA ALA A 114 -14.60 7.38 33.14
C ALA A 114 -14.62 8.86 32.72
N THR A 115 -13.52 9.35 32.13
CA THR A 115 -13.31 10.75 31.72
C THR A 115 -13.32 10.92 30.20
N ILE A 116 -13.05 9.85 29.46
CA ILE A 116 -13.09 9.77 27.99
C ILE A 116 -14.44 9.20 27.60
#